data_AF-A0A3D2B175-F1
#
_entry.id   AF-A0A3D2B175-F1
#
_cell.length_a   1.000
_cell.length_b   1.000
_cell.length_c   1.000
_cell.angle_alpha   90.00
_cell.angle_beta   90.00
_cell.angle_gamma   90.00
#
_symmetry.space_group_name_H-M   'P 1'
#
loop_
_entity.id
_entity.type
_entity.pdbx_description
1 polymer ?
#
loop_
_entity_poly.entity_id
_entity_poly.type
_entity_poly.pdbx_seq_one_letter_code
_entity_poly.pdbx_strand_id
1 'polypeptide(L)' 'MAPMFEVDPLWPKNLPDHWLMGATIGVDVDSQDHIWIVHRNTPDQFAARTEIGLVQDPPLSECCAPGPPVL' A
#
# COMPACT_ATOMS: atom_id res chain seq x y z
N MET A 1 12.58 29.67 -12.55
CA MET A 1 12.81 29.12 -11.20
C MET A 1 12.06 27.79 -11.15
N ALA A 2 12.71 26.71 -10.73
CA ALA A 2 12.05 25.39 -10.58
C ALA A 2 11.68 25.18 -9.11
N PRO A 3 10.59 24.44 -8.81
CA PRO A 3 10.25 24.10 -7.44
C PRO A 3 11.36 23.25 -6.79
N MET A 4 11.57 23.46 -5.50
CA MET A 4 12.35 22.55 -4.66
C MET A 4 11.37 21.69 -3.86
N PHE A 5 11.65 20.40 -3.78
CA PHE A 5 10.83 19.44 -3.04
C PHE A 5 11.56 19.01 -1.77
N GLU A 6 10.80 18.76 -0.70
CA GLU A 6 11.29 18.21 0.55
C GLU A 6 10.64 16.84 0.79
N VAL A 7 11.34 15.95 1.49
CA VAL A 7 10.80 14.64 1.86
C VAL A 7 9.90 14.80 3.07
N ASP A 8 8.65 14.32 2.97
CA ASP A 8 7.79 14.10 4.15
C ASP A 8 8.01 12.68 4.69
N PRO A 9 8.69 12.51 5.85
CA PRO A 9 8.99 11.19 6.40
C PRO A 9 7.78 10.50 7.04
N LEU A 10 6.66 11.20 7.24
CA LEU A 10 5.45 10.66 7.86
C LEU A 10 4.36 10.29 6.83
N TRP A 11 4.67 10.45 5.55
CA TRP A 11 3.82 10.04 4.45
C TRP A 11 4.33 8.74 3.79
N PRO A 12 3.46 7.80 3.39
CA PRO A 12 2.01 7.80 3.64
C PRO A 12 1.70 7.48 5.12
N LYS A 13 0.52 7.92 5.57
CA LYS A 13 -0.01 7.51 6.88
C LYS A 13 -0.22 5.99 6.90
N ASN A 14 -0.21 5.40 8.09
CA ASN A 14 -0.55 3.98 8.25
C ASN A 14 -1.90 3.68 7.58
N LEU A 15 -1.91 2.64 6.75
CA LEU A 15 -3.14 2.16 6.12
C LEU A 15 -4.10 1.59 7.17
N PRO A 16 -5.42 1.70 6.94
CA PRO A 16 -6.40 1.06 7.81
C PRO A 16 -6.33 -0.47 7.70
N ASP A 17 -7.04 -1.15 8.61
CA ASP A 17 -7.36 -2.59 8.50
C ASP A 17 -6.17 -3.55 8.28
N HIS A 18 -4.99 -3.19 8.83
CA HIS A 18 -3.76 -3.99 8.70
C HIS A 18 -3.37 -4.26 7.24
N TRP A 19 -3.66 -3.31 6.34
CA TRP A 19 -3.35 -3.45 4.94
C TRP A 19 -1.87 -3.27 4.63
N LEU A 20 -1.45 -4.02 3.62
CA LEU A 20 -0.15 -3.94 3.00
C LEU A 20 -0.30 -3.41 1.57
N MET A 21 0.51 -2.42 1.23
CA MET A 21 0.68 -1.96 -0.15
C MET A 21 1.62 -2.91 -0.88
N GLY A 22 1.20 -3.43 -2.03
CA GLY A 22 2.04 -4.21 -2.93
C GLY A 22 2.91 -3.34 -3.83
N ALA A 23 3.41 -3.91 -4.92
CA ALA A 23 4.19 -3.15 -5.88
C ALA A 23 3.36 -2.03 -6.54
N THR A 24 3.74 -0.78 -6.29
CA THR A 24 3.12 0.41 -6.90
C THR A 24 3.41 0.47 -8.40
N ILE A 25 2.35 0.65 -9.18
CA ILE A 25 2.39 0.71 -10.65
C ILE A 25 1.91 2.05 -11.20
N GLY A 26 1.35 2.92 -10.36
CA GLY A 26 0.94 4.26 -10.75
C GLY A 26 0.68 5.15 -9.53
N VAL A 27 0.88 6.45 -9.72
CA VAL A 27 0.54 7.50 -8.76
C VAL A 27 -0.07 8.66 -9.53
N ASP A 28 -1.12 9.28 -8.98
CA ASP A 28 -1.74 10.48 -9.54
C ASP A 28 -2.17 11.43 -8.41
N VAL A 29 -2.32 12.71 -8.75
CA VAL A 29 -2.82 13.73 -7.83
C VAL A 29 -4.02 14.42 -8.46
N ASP A 30 -5.16 14.37 -7.76
CA ASP A 30 -6.39 14.99 -8.26
C ASP A 30 -6.44 16.51 -8.00
N SER A 31 -7.49 17.17 -8.50
CA SER A 31 -7.67 18.62 -8.33
C SER A 31 -7.97 19.06 -6.90
N GLN A 32 -8.13 18.13 -5.96
CA GLN A 32 -8.36 18.36 -4.53
C GLN A 32 -7.14 18.00 -3.68
N ASP A 33 -5.98 17.75 -4.31
CA ASP A 33 -4.72 17.41 -3.66
C ASP A 33 -4.75 16.04 -2.95
N HIS A 34 -5.61 15.11 -3.38
CA HIS A 34 -5.51 13.71 -2.96
C HIS A 34 -4.47 12.98 -3.79
N ILE A 35 -3.62 12.19 -3.12
CA ILE A 35 -2.67 11.29 -3.77
C ILE A 35 -3.33 9.92 -3.90
N TRP A 36 -3.46 9.46 -5.15
CA TRP A 36 -4.02 8.15 -5.49
C TRP A 36 -2.89 7.19 -5.84
N ILE A 37 -2.91 5.98 -5.29
CA ILE A 37 -1.88 4.97 -5.56
C ILE A 37 -2.52 3.74 -6.18
N VAL A 38 -2.06 3.35 -7.37
CA VAL A 38 -2.42 2.07 -7.99
C VAL A 38 -1.32 1.06 -7.69
N HIS A 39 -1.67 -0.04 -7.04
CA HIS A 39 -0.71 -1.09 -6.69
C HIS A 39 -1.24 -2.49 -7.00
N ARG A 40 -0.33 -3.45 -7.16
CA ARG A 40 -0.69 -4.86 -7.30
C ARG A 40 -1.22 -5.39 -5.97
N ASN A 41 -2.35 -6.10 -6.00
CA ASN A 41 -2.98 -6.62 -4.79
C ASN A 41 -3.39 -8.10 -4.87
N THR A 42 -3.03 -8.82 -5.94
CA THR A 42 -3.34 -10.25 -6.03
C THR A 42 -2.36 -11.07 -5.17
N PRO A 43 -2.81 -12.13 -4.47
CA PRO A 43 -1.97 -12.86 -3.51
C PRO A 43 -0.66 -13.42 -4.06
N ASP A 44 -0.61 -13.74 -5.35
CA ASP A 44 0.59 -14.24 -6.05
C ASP A 44 1.70 -13.20 -6.21
N GLN A 45 1.40 -11.93 -5.95
CA GLN A 45 2.35 -10.82 -5.99
C GLN A 45 3.03 -10.57 -4.63
N PHE A 46 2.68 -11.37 -3.62
CA PHE A 46 3.22 -11.27 -2.27
C PHE A 46 3.88 -12.59 -1.83
N ALA A 47 4.86 -12.50 -0.96
CA ALA A 47 5.40 -13.63 -0.23
C ALA A 47 4.38 -14.08 0.85
N ALA A 48 3.55 -15.07 0.49
CA ALA A 48 2.41 -15.53 1.28
C ALA A 48 2.67 -15.72 2.78
N ARG A 49 3.84 -16.24 3.15
CA ARG A 49 4.19 -16.58 4.54
C ARG A 49 4.79 -15.43 5.35
N THR A 50 5.22 -14.34 4.70
CA THR A 50 5.97 -13.25 5.36
C THR A 50 5.37 -11.87 5.13
N GLU A 51 4.58 -11.69 4.08
CA GLU A 51 3.97 -10.40 3.75
C GLU A 51 2.46 -10.39 4.05
N ILE A 52 1.76 -11.47 3.69
CA ILE A 52 0.29 -11.52 3.76
C ILE A 52 -0.21 -12.64 4.68
N GLY A 53 0.37 -12.71 5.88
CA GLY A 53 0.10 -13.77 6.86
C GLY A 53 -1.32 -13.78 7.42
N LEU A 54 -2.03 -12.64 7.42
CA LEU A 54 -3.40 -12.52 7.92
C LEU A 54 -4.41 -13.27 7.05
N VAL A 55 -4.14 -13.39 5.75
CA VAL A 55 -5.05 -14.03 4.76
C VAL A 55 -4.70 -15.49 4.48
N GLN A 56 -3.80 -16.09 5.26
CA GLN A 56 -3.49 -17.52 5.19
C GLN A 56 -4.55 -18.35 5.94
N ASP A 57 -4.62 -19.65 5.65
CA ASP A 57 -5.48 -20.60 6.36
C ASP A 57 -4.66 -21.78 6.93
N PRO A 58 -4.44 -21.85 8.26
CA PRO A 58 -4.85 -20.85 9.27
C PRO A 58 -4.01 -19.55 9.17
N PRO A 59 -4.50 -18.41 9.73
CA PRO A 59 -3.74 -17.17 9.77
C PRO A 59 -2.39 -17.34 10.48
N LEU A 60 -1.32 -16.84 9.87
CA LEU A 60 0.05 -16.96 10.40
C LEU A 60 0.46 -15.78 11.28
N SER A 61 -0.26 -14.67 11.23
CA SER A 61 0.04 -13.45 11.97
C SER A 61 -1.20 -12.54 12.05
N GLU A 62 -1.20 -11.60 13.01
CA GLU A 62 -2.28 -10.62 13.23
C GLU A 62 -2.36 -9.55 12.11
N CYS A 63 -1.34 -9.51 11.24
CA CYS A 63 -1.20 -8.66 10.05
C CYS A 63 -0.53 -9.52 8.96
N CYS A 64 -0.59 -9.24 7.67
CA CYS A 64 -1.27 -8.17 6.98
C CYS A 64 -2.09 -8.77 5.84
N ALA A 65 -3.02 -8.00 5.29
CA ALA A 65 -3.77 -8.36 4.09
C ALA A 65 -3.40 -7.40 2.93
N PRO A 66 -3.43 -7.84 1.67
CA PRO A 66 -3.34 -6.91 0.54
C PRO A 66 -4.44 -5.84 0.65
N GLY A 67 -4.05 -4.57 0.50
CA GLY A 67 -5.01 -3.47 0.37
C GLY A 67 -5.85 -3.57 -0.92
N PRO A 68 -6.92 -2.76 -1.06
CA PRO A 68 -7.62 -2.61 -2.33
C PRO A 68 -6.65 -2.08 -3.41
N PRO A 69 -6.87 -2.36 -4.71
CA PRO A 69 -5.89 -2.06 -5.76
C PRO A 69 -5.64 -0.57 -6.01
N VAL A 70 -6.53 0.28 -5.49
CA VAL A 70 -6.40 1.74 -5.49
C VAL A 70 -6.55 2.22 -4.04
N LEU A 71 -5.54 2.94 -3.56
CA LEU A 71 -5.49 3.59 -2.25
C LEU A 71 -5.67 5.10 -2.40
#